data_AF-A0A3A0E265-F1
#
_entry.id   AF-A0A3A0E265-F1
#
_cell.length_a   1.000
_cell.length_b   1.000
_cell.length_c   1.000
_cell.angle_alpha   90.00
_cell.angle_beta   90.00
_cell.angle_gamma   90.00
#
_symmetry.space_group_name_H-M   'P 1'
#
loop_
_entity.id
_entity.type
_entity.pdbx_description
1 polymer ?
#
loop_
_entity_poly.entity_id
_entity_poly.type
_entity_poly.pdbx_seq_one_letter_code
_entity_poly.pdbx_strand_id
1 'polypeptide(L)'
;MTRTEVHLRAAEFFAGIGLVRLGLERQGWSVVFANDLDPQKKRMYEANFGDEHWNPKDVHTLEPDEVPDCDLFTASFPCNDLSIAGAWRGLN
;
A
#
# COMPACT_ATOMS: atom_id res chain seq x y z
N MET A 1 33.79 10.14 -5.58
CA MET A 1 32.70 10.24 -4.59
C MET A 1 31.56 9.35 -5.08
N THR A 2 31.48 8.12 -4.58
CA THR A 2 30.32 7.25 -4.80
C THR A 2 29.15 7.84 -4.02
N ARG A 3 28.10 8.28 -4.71
CA ARG A 3 26.83 8.62 -4.06
C ARG A 3 26.37 7.35 -3.32
N THR A 4 26.23 7.41 -2.01
CA THR A 4 25.47 6.39 -1.27
C THR A 4 24.08 6.39 -1.91
N GLU A 5 23.70 5.31 -2.58
CA GLU A 5 22.33 5.17 -3.08
C GLU A 5 21.42 5.12 -1.86
N VAL A 6 20.63 6.18 -1.67
CA VAL A 6 19.59 6.21 -0.64
C VAL A 6 18.49 5.29 -1.13
N HIS A 7 18.32 4.18 -0.43
CA HIS A 7 17.31 3.19 -0.75
C HIS A 7 16.01 3.57 -0.04
N LEU A 8 15.15 4.33 -0.73
CA LEU A 8 13.91 4.86 -0.17
C LEU A 8 12.87 3.74 -0.02
N ARG A 9 12.24 3.68 1.16
CA ARG A 9 11.27 2.66 1.55
C ARG A 9 9.86 3.24 1.59
N ALA A 10 8.89 2.48 1.10
CA ALA A 10 7.49 2.85 1.13
C ALA A 10 6.60 1.76 1.74
N ALA A 11 5.57 2.20 2.44
CA ALA A 11 4.45 1.39 2.89
C ALA A 11 3.17 1.83 2.14
N GLU A 12 2.47 0.87 1.53
CA GLU A 12 1.20 1.13 0.85
C GLU A 12 0.00 0.54 1.61
N PHE A 13 -0.93 1.40 1.99
CA PHE A 13 -2.22 1.04 2.56
C PHE A 13 -3.30 1.07 1.49
N PHE A 14 -4.27 0.16 1.63
CA PHE A 14 -5.25 -0.11 0.59
C PHE A 14 -4.55 -0.43 -0.74
N ALA A 15 -3.59 -1.36 -0.68
CA ALA A 15 -2.65 -1.69 -1.75
C ALA A 15 -3.35 -2.07 -3.07
N GLY A 16 -4.58 -2.59 -2.97
CA GLY A 16 -5.31 -3.05 -4.13
C GLY A 16 -4.54 -4.16 -4.85
N ILE A 17 -4.33 -3.97 -6.14
CA ILE A 17 -3.51 -4.88 -6.97
C ILE A 17 -2.06 -4.39 -7.15
N GLY A 18 -1.60 -3.41 -6.35
CA GLY A 18 -0.20 -2.96 -6.32
C GLY A 18 0.18 -1.91 -7.38
N LEU A 19 -0.76 -1.04 -7.77
CA LEU A 19 -0.48 0.00 -8.76
C LEU A 19 0.47 1.08 -8.24
N VAL A 20 0.39 1.42 -6.95
CA VAL A 20 1.31 2.38 -6.32
C VAL A 20 2.71 1.78 -6.26
N ARG A 21 2.85 0.53 -5.81
CA ARG A 21 4.11 -0.22 -5.90
C ARG A 21 4.74 -0.21 -7.28
N LEU A 22 3.96 -0.55 -8.32
CA LEU A 22 4.47 -0.55 -9.69
C LEU A 22 5.02 0.82 -10.11
N GLY A 23 4.37 1.91 -9.67
CA GLY A 23 4.84 3.27 -9.93
C GLY A 23 6.12 3.62 -9.17
N LEU A 24 6.18 3.28 -7.88
CA LEU A 24 7.29 3.60 -6.99
C LEU A 24 8.56 2.79 -7.33
N GLU A 25 8.43 1.49 -7.55
CA GLU A 25 9.58 0.63 -7.90
C GLU A 25 10.23 1.05 -9.22
N ARG A 26 9.44 1.56 -10.19
CA ARG A 26 9.96 2.15 -11.43
C ARG A 26 10.80 3.41 -11.20
N GLN A 27 10.67 4.07 -10.05
CA GLN A 27 11.47 5.22 -9.64
C GLN A 27 12.60 4.85 -8.68
N GLY A 28 12.87 3.55 -8.46
CA GLY A 28 13.94 3.07 -7.60
C GLY A 28 13.60 3.01 -6.10
N TRP A 29 12.31 3.07 -5.75
CA TRP A 29 11.85 2.85 -4.39
C TRP A 29 11.64 1.35 -4.11
N SER A 30 11.66 0.98 -2.83
CA SER A 30 11.25 -0.34 -2.39
C SER A 30 9.97 -0.27 -1.58
N VAL A 31 8.93 -0.96 -2.05
CA VAL A 31 7.73 -1.17 -1.24
C VAL A 31 7.97 -2.36 -0.33
N VAL A 32 7.97 -2.10 0.97
CA VAL A 32 8.35 -3.07 2.02
C VAL A 32 7.17 -3.46 2.91
N PHE A 33 5.99 -2.92 2.62
CA PHE A 33 4.74 -3.20 3.30
C PHE A 33 3.56 -2.86 2.38
N ALA A 34 2.60 -3.77 2.25
CA ALA A 34 1.38 -3.61 1.47
C ALA A 34 0.19 -4.17 2.25
N ASN A 35 -0.75 -3.30 2.63
CA ASN A 35 -1.93 -3.67 3.40
C ASN A 35 -3.22 -3.60 2.57
N ASP A 36 -3.96 -4.70 2.49
CA ASP A 36 -5.33 -4.77 1.98
C ASP A 36 -5.98 -6.07 2.48
N LEU A 37 -7.26 -6.01 2.82
CA LEU A 37 -7.99 -7.14 3.43
C LEU A 37 -8.72 -8.01 2.40
N ASP A 38 -8.75 -7.61 1.12
CA ASP A 38 -9.50 -8.31 0.07
C ASP A 38 -8.70 -9.51 -0.49
N PRO A 39 -9.22 -10.75 -0.37
CA PRO A 39 -8.52 -11.95 -0.83
C PRO A 39 -8.45 -12.07 -2.36
N GLN A 40 -9.35 -11.44 -3.12
CA GLN A 40 -9.24 -11.40 -4.58
C GLN A 40 -8.08 -10.49 -4.99
N LYS A 41 -7.94 -9.34 -4.33
CA LYS A 41 -6.82 -8.43 -4.54
C LYS A 41 -5.50 -9.06 -4.14
N LYS A 42 -5.45 -9.81 -3.02
CA LYS A 42 -4.26 -10.59 -2.62
C LYS A 42 -3.75 -11.47 -3.75
N ARG A 43 -4.64 -12.28 -4.35
CA ARG A 43 -4.26 -13.20 -5.44
C ARG A 43 -3.66 -12.47 -6.63
N MET A 44 -4.22 -11.32 -7.00
CA MET A 44 -3.73 -10.50 -8.11
C MET A 44 -2.41 -9.82 -7.77
N TYR A 45 -2.27 -9.28 -6.56
CA TYR A 45 -1.04 -8.68 -6.07
C TYR A 45 0.11 -9.70 -6.04
N GLU A 46 -0.13 -10.85 -5.41
CA GLU A 46 0.83 -11.94 -5.27
C GLU A 46 1.30 -12.49 -6.62
N ALA A 47 0.41 -12.60 -7.60
CA ALA A 47 0.77 -13.00 -8.96
C ALA A 47 1.75 -12.05 -9.67
N ASN A 48 1.81 -10.78 -9.25
CA ASN A 48 2.71 -9.78 -9.84
C ASN A 48 3.99 -9.55 -9.00
N PHE A 49 3.89 -9.64 -7.67
CA PHE A 49 4.96 -9.17 -6.78
C PHE A 49 5.34 -10.15 -5.65
N GLY A 50 4.73 -11.34 -5.60
CA GLY A 50 4.83 -12.24 -4.44
C GLY A 50 4.05 -11.73 -3.22
N ASP A 51 4.15 -12.45 -2.11
CA ASP A 51 3.39 -12.20 -0.88
C ASP A 51 4.24 -11.71 0.30
N GLU A 52 5.56 -11.58 0.14
CA GLU A 52 6.50 -11.23 1.22
C GLU A 52 6.10 -9.96 2.00
N HIS A 53 5.54 -8.96 1.32
CA HIS A 53 5.17 -7.67 1.93
C HIS A 53 3.66 -7.53 2.17
N TRP A 54 2.87 -8.57 1.92
CA TRP A 54 1.41 -8.51 2.04
C TRP A 54 0.94 -8.67 3.49
N ASN A 55 0.15 -7.72 3.97
CA ASN A 55 -0.52 -7.76 5.27
C ASN A 55 -2.06 -7.74 5.07
N PRO A 56 -2.78 -8.82 5.41
CA PRO A 56 -4.22 -8.93 5.18
C PRO A 56 -5.10 -8.30 6.27
N LYS A 57 -4.52 -7.65 7.29
CA LYS A 57 -5.28 -7.10 8.42
C LYS A 57 -6.16 -5.93 7.98
N ASP A 58 -7.27 -5.75 8.70
CA ASP A 58 -7.99 -4.49 8.68
C ASP A 58 -7.09 -3.40 9.26
N VAL A 59 -6.92 -2.29 8.53
CA VAL A 59 -6.10 -1.14 8.94
C VAL A 59 -6.54 -0.57 10.29
N HIS A 60 -7.81 -0.70 10.67
CA HIS A 60 -8.31 -0.27 11.98
C HIS A 60 -7.82 -1.11 13.15
N THR A 61 -7.28 -2.31 12.87
CA THR A 61 -6.79 -3.28 13.87
C THR A 61 -5.28 -3.50 13.78
N LEU A 62 -4.61 -2.75 12.91
CA LEU A 62 -3.18 -2.83 12.69
C LEU A 62 -2.45 -2.04 13.77
N GLU A 63 -1.54 -2.69 14.47
CA GLU A 63 -0.74 -2.03 15.51
C GLU A 63 0.48 -1.32 14.89
N PRO A 64 0.94 -0.19 15.45
CA PRO A 64 2.04 0.58 14.87
C PRO A 64 3.36 -0.20 14.72
N ASP A 65 3.63 -1.16 15.60
CA ASP A 65 4.82 -2.01 15.58
C ASP A 65 4.80 -3.07 14.46
N GLU A 66 3.65 -3.29 13.83
CA GLU A 66 3.51 -4.16 12.65
C GLU A 66 3.87 -3.45 11.34
N VAL A 67 3.98 -2.13 11.36
CA VAL A 67 4.31 -1.32 10.19
C VAL A 67 5.81 -0.97 10.23
N PRO A 68 6.59 -1.31 9.21
CA PRO A 68 8.01 -0.98 9.20
C PRO A 68 8.23 0.53 9.02
N ASP A 69 9.34 1.03 9.57
CA ASP A 69 9.79 2.40 9.29
C ASP A 69 10.03 2.59 7.79
N CYS A 70 9.41 3.65 7.25
CA CYS A 70 9.41 4.00 5.83
C CYS A 70 9.54 5.52 5.65
N ASP A 71 10.05 5.91 4.48
CA ASP A 71 10.15 7.31 4.07
C ASP A 71 8.84 7.85 3.49
N LEU A 72 7.97 6.96 3.01
CA LEU A 72 6.69 7.29 2.37
C LEU A 72 5.61 6.31 2.82
N PHE A 73 4.45 6.86 3.20
CA PHE A 73 3.24 6.10 3.47
C PHE A 73 2.15 6.56 2.50
N THR A 74 1.62 5.64 1.71
CA THR A 74 0.54 5.94 0.75
C THR A 74 -0.75 5.28 1.22
N ALA A 75 -1.91 5.93 1.04
CA ALA A 75 -3.20 5.36 1.37
C ALA A 75 -4.21 5.57 0.25
N SER A 76 -4.53 4.52 -0.51
CA SER A 76 -5.49 4.55 -1.61
C SER A 76 -6.90 4.16 -1.13
N PHE A 77 -7.38 4.86 -0.10
CA PHE A 77 -8.58 4.46 0.64
C PHE A 77 -9.87 4.52 -0.23
N PRO A 78 -10.90 3.72 0.09
CA PRO A 78 -12.12 3.65 -0.71
C PRO A 78 -12.82 5.01 -0.85
N CYS A 79 -13.16 5.39 -2.08
CA CYS A 79 -13.83 6.66 -2.36
C CYS A 79 -15.38 6.56 -2.40
N ASN A 80 -15.96 5.41 -2.02
CA ASN A 80 -17.39 5.11 -2.16
C ASN A 80 -18.31 6.16 -1.51
N ASP A 81 -17.87 6.77 -0.41
CA ASP A 81 -18.64 7.76 0.33
C ASP A 81 -18.26 9.21 0.01
N LEU A 82 -17.24 9.43 -0.85
CA LEU A 82 -16.73 10.75 -1.22
C LEU A 82 -16.90 11.08 -2.71
N SER A 83 -16.99 10.06 -3.57
CA SER A 83 -17.08 10.22 -5.02
C SER A 83 -18.41 10.82 -5.45
N ILE A 84 -18.41 11.55 -6.57
CA ILE A 84 -19.63 12.03 -7.25
C ILE A 84 -20.58 10.87 -7.56
N ALA A 85 -20.02 9.71 -7.96
CA ALA A 85 -20.77 8.48 -8.23
C ALA A 85 -21.08 7.66 -6.97
N GLY A 86 -20.68 8.15 -5.80
CA GLY A 86 -20.80 7.48 -4.51
C GLY A 86 -22.05 7.90 -3.72
N ALA A 87 -22.08 7.47 -2.46
CA ALA A 87 -23.21 7.75 -1.56
C ALA A 87 -23.14 9.12 -0.86
N TRP A 88 -22.04 9.87 -1.04
CA TRP A 88 -21.81 11.19 -0.42
C TRP A 88 -22.03 11.22 1.11
N ARG A 89 -21.72 10.11 1.79
CA ARG A 89 -21.84 10.03 3.25
C ARG A 89 -20.74 10.79 3.98
N GLY A 90 -19.67 11.18 3.28
CA GLY A 90 -18.56 11.94 3.85
C GLY A 90 -17.53 11.07 4.58
N LEU A 91 -16.68 11.72 5.37
CA LEU A 91 -15.70 11.08 6.26
C LEU A 91 -16.37 10.85 7.62
N ASN A 92 -16.90 9.65 7.87
CA ASN A 92 -17.44 9.27 9.18
C ASN A 92 -16.53 8.28 9.88
#